data_AF-A0AAV6HA99-F1
#
_entry.id   AF-A0AAV6HA99-F1
#
_cell.length_a   1.000
_cell.length_b   1.000
_cell.length_c   1.000
_cell.angle_alpha   90.00
_cell.angle_beta   90.00
_cell.angle_gamma   90.00
#
_symmetry.space_group_name_H-M   'P 1'
#
loop_
_entity.id
_entity.type
_entity.pdbx_description
1 polymer ?
#
loop_
_entity_poly.entity_id
_entity_poly.type
_entity_poly.pdbx_seq_one_letter_code
_entity_poly.pdbx_strand_id
1 'polypeptide(L)'
;MGLKRVSCLPYDERPLPTLQRREWGGEMLSQSEEAPSSPTLRDPTDPQHSPRSPAAAGQPEPLTETAQREASLPIEVYGDSLVAGVYSKTWSYREDALLAVYRKLSEVPAGASKSELRSLMRAAVFLVKKALLDKVSSVFQASLKLLKLLLSQFVCEQHLGRAEVSHCVEQTLPHLMARTADPSTRLRTTALAFIQEMALFKEVRALQVVPGELLKPLKGSVPPRLAMGRVELLERLLQDMGTRDSGFTLDNVMKFLAGALEHSASSVRETAVKIVFTMYRVHGDAVLSYLPPNDASTRKNVLYKNIFDGFAKMDGRASDAQTLGKGAEQKAEEEREEIRSLQEQLAALKEISEKGKENAKAQERKAEKAAKTGGKKATQSSPGATEGPQPATTSHLDNLCIFCGEKDESFTEEGLDLHYWKHCPMLKRCVQCRQVVEISSLTDHLLTECESRGVFMQCALCSEAIHKDHLGEHAQSPTCKPPVSGKKCNHCPLCHENFSPGEESWKCHLMSREGCSQNVRRTVLSQRPQLSQGKVPGGGASRGSVPGARGRGVGRGTRIPAPASRDGRGAHGVPTKR
;
A
#
# COMPACT_ATOMS: atom_id res chain seq x y z
N MET A 1 48.98 -12.40 1.03
CA MET A 1 47.81 -13.30 0.89
C MET A 1 46.63 -12.61 1.56
N GLY A 2 45.48 -12.31 0.98
CA GLY A 2 44.98 -12.27 -0.40
C GLY A 2 43.70 -11.43 -0.31
N LEU A 3 43.64 -10.34 -1.08
CA LEU A 3 42.47 -9.45 -1.17
C LEU A 3 41.30 -10.21 -1.81
N LYS A 4 40.18 -10.37 -1.10
CA LYS A 4 38.93 -10.85 -1.72
C LYS A 4 38.17 -9.68 -2.34
N ARG A 5 38.26 -9.66 -3.65
CA ARG A 5 37.56 -8.82 -4.64
C ARG A 5 36.05 -9.03 -4.51
N VAL A 6 35.29 -7.95 -4.24
CA VAL A 6 33.82 -7.95 -4.39
C VAL A 6 33.52 -7.80 -5.88
N SER A 7 32.92 -8.83 -6.47
CA SER A 7 32.45 -8.82 -7.86
C SER A 7 31.20 -7.95 -7.98
N CYS A 8 31.33 -6.81 -8.65
CA CYS A 8 30.20 -6.01 -9.14
C CYS A 8 29.56 -6.77 -10.31
N LEU A 9 28.30 -7.18 -10.19
CA LEU A 9 27.52 -7.74 -11.30
C LEU A 9 26.86 -6.60 -12.09
N PRO A 10 26.74 -6.73 -13.43
CA PRO A 10 26.25 -5.66 -14.30
C PRO A 10 24.77 -5.35 -14.04
N TYR A 11 24.44 -4.07 -14.03
CA TYR A 11 23.09 -3.54 -13.89
C TYR A 11 22.25 -3.92 -15.12
N ASP A 12 21.06 -4.46 -14.89
CA ASP A 12 20.04 -4.71 -15.90
C ASP A 12 19.29 -3.39 -16.17
N GLU A 13 19.56 -2.75 -17.31
CA GLU A 13 18.94 -1.50 -17.79
C GLU A 13 17.60 -1.76 -18.50
N ARG A 14 16.66 -2.45 -17.86
CA ARG A 14 15.31 -2.58 -18.42
C ARG A 14 14.45 -1.38 -18.02
N PRO A 15 13.99 -0.53 -18.97
CA PRO A 15 13.04 0.53 -18.68
C PRO A 15 11.69 -0.07 -18.27
N LEU A 16 10.98 0.66 -17.41
CA LEU A 16 9.61 0.36 -17.01
C LEU A 16 8.70 0.50 -18.25
N PRO A 17 7.71 -0.39 -18.45
CA PRO A 17 6.69 -0.18 -19.47
C PRO A 17 5.82 1.02 -19.09
N THR A 18 6.04 2.16 -19.75
CA THR A 18 5.18 3.34 -19.67
C THR A 18 3.84 3.09 -20.36
N LEU A 19 2.78 3.66 -19.77
CA LEU A 19 1.42 3.68 -20.28
C LEU A 19 1.36 4.47 -21.60
N GLN A 20 1.29 3.79 -22.74
CA GLN A 20 1.00 4.44 -24.01
C GLN A 20 -0.48 4.26 -24.37
N ARG A 21 -1.24 5.33 -24.11
CA ARG A 21 -2.58 5.60 -24.64
C ARG A 21 -2.47 5.66 -26.18
N ARG A 22 -3.26 4.84 -26.86
CA ARG A 22 -3.36 4.76 -28.32
C ARG A 22 -4.51 5.64 -28.78
N GLU A 23 -4.23 6.66 -29.58
CA GLU A 23 -5.21 7.34 -30.42
C GLU A 23 -4.91 7.03 -31.90
N TRP A 24 -5.97 6.93 -32.69
CA TRP A 24 -6.00 6.39 -34.06
C TRP A 24 -6.38 7.49 -35.06
N GLY A 25 -5.74 7.50 -36.23
CA GLY A 25 -6.12 8.26 -37.44
C GLY A 25 -4.89 8.95 -38.08
N GLY A 26 -4.62 8.90 -39.38
CA GLY A 26 -5.27 8.31 -40.54
C GLY A 26 -4.36 8.46 -41.79
N GLU A 27 -4.76 7.77 -42.86
CA GLU A 27 -4.47 8.01 -44.30
C GLU A 27 -3.02 8.05 -44.84
N MET A 28 -2.72 7.16 -45.80
CA MET A 28 -2.55 7.50 -47.24
C MET A 28 -1.44 6.67 -47.94
N LEU A 29 -1.87 5.85 -48.93
CA LEU A 29 -1.32 5.55 -50.28
C LEU A 29 0.24 5.48 -50.44
N SER A 30 0.88 4.48 -51.07
CA SER A 30 0.63 3.92 -52.42
C SER A 30 1.78 2.94 -52.80
N GLN A 31 1.45 1.94 -53.65
CA GLN A 31 2.29 1.38 -54.76
C GLN A 31 3.53 0.52 -54.38
N SER A 32 3.88 -0.62 -54.99
CA SER A 32 3.41 -1.45 -56.13
C SER A 32 4.21 -2.78 -56.12
N GLU A 33 3.59 -3.88 -56.62
CA GLU A 33 4.07 -4.96 -57.54
C GLU A 33 5.52 -5.53 -57.41
N GLU A 34 5.89 -6.82 -57.58
CA GLU A 34 5.36 -8.05 -58.20
C GLU A 34 5.94 -9.31 -57.48
N ALA A 35 5.33 -10.48 -57.70
CA ALA A 35 5.89 -11.83 -57.47
C ALA A 35 6.86 -12.22 -58.64
N PRO A 36 7.51 -13.42 -58.76
CA PRO A 36 7.30 -14.69 -58.04
C PRO A 36 8.55 -15.58 -57.75
N SER A 37 8.28 -16.77 -57.17
CA SER A 37 9.02 -18.06 -57.33
C SER A 37 9.98 -18.51 -56.22
N SER A 38 9.68 -19.67 -55.62
CA SER A 38 10.51 -20.51 -54.72
C SER A 38 11.46 -21.45 -55.53
N PRO A 39 12.28 -22.38 -54.95
CA PRO A 39 12.58 -22.71 -53.55
C PRO A 39 14.10 -23.00 -53.25
N THR A 40 14.37 -23.56 -52.05
CA THR A 40 15.52 -24.38 -51.59
C THR A 40 16.75 -23.75 -50.87
N LEU A 41 16.72 -23.92 -49.53
CA LEU A 41 17.76 -24.38 -48.59
C LEU A 41 19.20 -23.83 -48.68
N ARG A 42 19.58 -22.97 -47.73
CA ARG A 42 20.60 -23.19 -46.66
C ARG A 42 20.91 -21.86 -45.92
N ASP A 43 20.83 -21.91 -44.59
CA ASP A 43 21.36 -20.92 -43.61
C ASP A 43 22.92 -20.94 -43.62
N PRO A 44 23.70 -20.02 -43.00
CA PRO A 44 23.34 -18.96 -42.05
C PRO A 44 24.06 -17.60 -42.17
N THR A 45 23.41 -16.48 -41.79
CA THR A 45 23.97 -15.38 -40.94
C THR A 45 23.05 -14.12 -40.83
N ASP A 46 22.56 -13.87 -39.61
CA ASP A 46 22.51 -12.57 -38.88
C ASP A 46 21.53 -11.43 -39.30
N PRO A 47 21.18 -10.46 -38.43
CA PRO A 47 20.25 -10.60 -37.30
C PRO A 47 19.24 -9.45 -37.18
N GLN A 48 17.93 -9.70 -37.16
CA GLN A 48 16.95 -8.81 -36.50
C GLN A 48 15.67 -9.56 -36.19
N HIS A 49 15.60 -10.20 -35.03
CA HIS A 49 14.33 -10.45 -34.35
C HIS A 49 14.59 -10.66 -32.86
N SER A 50 14.12 -9.73 -32.03
CA SER A 50 14.07 -9.91 -30.59
C SER A 50 13.15 -11.10 -30.23
N PRO A 51 13.50 -11.88 -29.19
CA PRO A 51 13.07 -13.26 -29.07
C PRO A 51 11.63 -13.37 -28.55
N ARG A 52 10.74 -13.97 -29.34
CA ARG A 52 9.62 -14.73 -28.79
C ARG A 52 10.20 -15.87 -27.96
N SER A 53 9.78 -16.01 -26.71
CA SER A 53 10.06 -17.22 -25.93
C SER A 53 9.62 -18.45 -26.72
N PRO A 54 10.39 -19.56 -26.72
CA PRO A 54 10.07 -20.72 -27.53
C PRO A 54 8.73 -21.29 -27.04
N ALA A 55 7.72 -21.27 -27.90
CA ALA A 55 6.57 -22.14 -27.75
C ALA A 55 7.13 -23.55 -27.60
N ALA A 56 6.82 -24.21 -26.48
CA ALA A 56 7.11 -25.61 -26.34
C ALA A 56 6.41 -26.32 -27.51
N ALA A 57 7.19 -26.87 -28.44
CA ALA A 57 6.69 -27.62 -29.59
C ALA A 57 6.37 -29.05 -29.14
N GLY A 58 5.48 -29.21 -28.16
CA GLY A 58 5.05 -30.50 -27.62
C GLY A 58 3.54 -30.58 -27.48
N GLN A 59 2.98 -31.79 -27.47
CA GLN A 59 1.59 -32.00 -27.06
C GLN A 59 1.49 -31.77 -25.53
N PRO A 60 0.34 -31.27 -25.03
CA PRO A 60 0.10 -31.22 -23.59
C PRO A 60 0.18 -32.62 -22.97
N GLU A 61 0.59 -32.69 -21.72
CA GLU A 61 0.60 -33.97 -20.98
C GLU A 61 -0.81 -34.56 -20.88
N PRO A 62 -0.94 -35.91 -20.85
CA PRO A 62 -2.25 -36.54 -20.76
C PRO A 62 -2.94 -36.20 -19.44
N LEU A 63 -4.27 -36.21 -19.46
CA LEU A 63 -5.09 -36.00 -18.27
C LEU A 63 -4.84 -37.11 -17.24
N THR A 64 -4.83 -36.75 -15.96
CA THR A 64 -4.85 -37.73 -14.87
C THR A 64 -6.21 -38.42 -14.82
N GLU A 65 -6.29 -39.64 -14.26
CA GLU A 65 -7.57 -40.34 -14.13
C GLU A 65 -8.64 -39.51 -13.40
N THR A 66 -8.23 -38.77 -12.37
CA THR A 66 -9.13 -37.85 -11.65
C THR A 66 -9.61 -36.71 -12.55
N ALA A 67 -8.70 -36.09 -13.31
CA ALA A 67 -9.04 -35.02 -14.25
C ALA A 67 -9.97 -35.53 -15.36
N GLN A 68 -9.76 -36.76 -15.82
CA GLN A 68 -10.57 -37.39 -16.86
C GLN A 68 -12.00 -37.69 -16.38
N ARG A 69 -12.15 -38.13 -15.12
CA ARG A 69 -13.47 -38.34 -14.50
C ARG A 69 -14.22 -37.03 -14.29
N GLU A 70 -13.56 -36.00 -13.74
CA GLU A 70 -14.21 -34.71 -13.46
C GLU A 70 -14.56 -33.93 -14.74
N ALA A 71 -13.72 -34.02 -15.77
CA ALA A 71 -13.88 -33.28 -17.02
C ALA A 71 -14.57 -34.11 -18.13
N SER A 72 -15.32 -35.15 -17.77
CA SER A 72 -16.01 -36.04 -18.71
C SER A 72 -16.82 -35.29 -19.78
N LEU A 73 -17.68 -34.34 -19.37
CA LEU A 73 -18.46 -33.52 -20.30
C LEU A 73 -17.57 -32.62 -21.19
N PRO A 74 -16.61 -31.84 -20.66
CA PRO A 74 -15.65 -31.13 -21.50
C PRO A 74 -14.89 -32.01 -22.49
N ILE A 75 -14.51 -33.23 -22.11
CA ILE A 75 -13.79 -34.16 -22.98
C ILE A 75 -14.69 -34.63 -24.12
N GLU A 76 -15.95 -34.99 -23.83
CA GLU A 76 -16.93 -35.37 -24.84
C GLU A 76 -17.17 -34.26 -25.87
N VAL A 77 -17.20 -33.00 -25.42
CA VAL A 77 -17.57 -31.85 -26.24
C VAL A 77 -16.38 -31.21 -26.99
N TYR A 78 -15.24 -31.08 -26.33
CA TYR A 78 -14.05 -30.39 -26.86
C TYR A 78 -12.92 -31.33 -27.27
N GLY A 79 -12.99 -32.60 -26.89
CA GLY A 79 -11.97 -33.60 -27.13
C GLY A 79 -10.86 -33.61 -26.08
N ASP A 80 -10.22 -34.76 -25.92
CA ASP A 80 -9.19 -35.01 -24.90
C ASP A 80 -8.00 -34.05 -25.03
N SER A 81 -7.49 -33.82 -26.24
CA SER A 81 -6.33 -32.95 -26.50
C SER A 81 -6.54 -31.51 -26.05
N LEU A 82 -7.73 -30.93 -26.31
CA LEU A 82 -8.02 -29.55 -25.90
C LEU A 82 -8.13 -29.45 -24.38
N VAL A 83 -8.82 -30.41 -23.75
CA VAL A 83 -9.00 -30.41 -22.29
C VAL A 83 -7.67 -30.66 -21.58
N ALA A 84 -6.82 -31.55 -22.10
CA ALA A 84 -5.44 -31.73 -21.65
C ALA A 84 -4.65 -30.41 -21.67
N GLY A 85 -4.83 -29.59 -22.71
CA GLY A 85 -4.27 -28.24 -22.80
C GLY A 85 -4.66 -27.35 -21.61
N VAL A 86 -5.95 -27.30 -21.24
CA VAL A 86 -6.44 -26.53 -20.07
C VAL A 86 -5.88 -27.04 -18.73
N TYR A 87 -5.55 -28.32 -18.65
CA TYR A 87 -4.99 -28.96 -17.46
C TYR A 87 -3.46 -28.95 -17.40
N SER A 88 -2.80 -28.53 -18.48
CA SER A 88 -1.35 -28.59 -18.57
C SER A 88 -0.66 -27.73 -17.52
N LYS A 89 0.47 -28.23 -17.02
CA LYS A 89 1.41 -27.48 -16.18
C LYS A 89 1.98 -26.27 -16.92
N THR A 90 2.06 -26.33 -18.25
CA THR A 90 2.54 -25.24 -19.11
C THR A 90 1.44 -24.20 -19.30
N TRP A 91 1.66 -22.97 -18.82
CA TRP A 91 0.64 -21.92 -18.84
C TRP A 91 0.19 -21.48 -20.23
N SER A 92 1.11 -21.51 -21.22
CA SER A 92 0.78 -21.13 -22.59
C SER A 92 -0.21 -22.09 -23.22
N TYR A 93 -0.08 -23.41 -22.98
CA TYR A 93 -1.08 -24.38 -23.44
C TYR A 93 -2.45 -24.17 -22.79
N ARG A 94 -2.49 -23.77 -21.51
CA ARG A 94 -3.77 -23.47 -20.84
C ARG A 94 -4.46 -22.26 -21.47
N GLU A 95 -3.71 -21.19 -21.73
CA GLU A 95 -4.22 -20.01 -22.40
C GLU A 95 -4.68 -20.33 -23.83
N ASP A 96 -3.84 -20.99 -24.62
CA ASP A 96 -4.15 -21.36 -26.00
C ASP A 96 -5.39 -22.25 -26.09
N ALA A 97 -5.55 -23.19 -25.15
CA ALA A 97 -6.72 -24.06 -25.09
C ALA A 97 -8.01 -23.29 -24.76
N LEU A 98 -7.97 -22.33 -23.82
CA LEU A 98 -9.12 -21.46 -23.53
C LEU A 98 -9.48 -20.59 -24.74
N LEU A 99 -8.48 -20.05 -25.44
CA LEU A 99 -8.69 -19.29 -26.66
C LEU A 99 -9.19 -20.16 -27.82
N ALA A 100 -8.83 -21.45 -27.86
CA ALA A 100 -9.38 -22.40 -28.81
C ALA A 100 -10.86 -22.70 -28.53
N VAL A 101 -11.25 -22.86 -27.26
CA VAL A 101 -12.67 -22.97 -26.85
C VAL A 101 -13.44 -21.72 -27.25
N TYR A 102 -12.88 -20.53 -27.01
CA TYR A 102 -13.46 -19.26 -27.44
C TYR A 102 -13.73 -19.24 -28.96
N ARG A 103 -12.75 -19.61 -29.78
CA ARG A 103 -12.92 -19.69 -31.25
C ARG A 103 -14.01 -20.68 -31.63
N LYS A 104 -13.98 -21.89 -31.07
CA LYS A 104 -14.98 -22.93 -31.36
C LYS A 104 -16.41 -22.49 -31.03
N LEU A 105 -16.61 -21.75 -29.95
CA LEU A 105 -17.92 -21.18 -29.58
C LEU A 105 -18.35 -20.00 -30.46
N SER A 106 -17.39 -19.23 -30.99
CA SER A 106 -17.67 -18.10 -31.88
C SER A 106 -18.02 -18.55 -33.30
N GLU A 107 -17.61 -19.76 -33.68
CA GLU A 107 -17.76 -20.33 -35.02
C GLU A 107 -18.87 -21.41 -35.09
N VAL A 108 -19.73 -21.50 -34.07
CA VAL A 108 -20.79 -22.53 -34.05
C VAL A 108 -21.80 -22.27 -35.17
N PRO A 109 -22.09 -23.27 -36.04
CA PRO A 109 -23.02 -23.09 -37.14
C PRO A 109 -24.46 -22.90 -36.65
N ALA A 110 -25.24 -22.08 -37.36
CA ALA A 110 -26.63 -21.75 -37.03
C ALA A 110 -27.59 -22.97 -37.02
N GLY A 111 -27.17 -24.14 -37.51
CA GLY A 111 -27.95 -25.38 -37.52
C GLY A 111 -27.75 -26.29 -36.29
N ALA A 112 -26.92 -25.92 -35.32
CA ALA A 112 -26.68 -26.73 -34.13
C ALA A 112 -27.95 -26.87 -33.27
N SER A 113 -28.18 -28.07 -32.73
CA SER A 113 -29.33 -28.30 -31.86
C SER A 113 -29.17 -27.56 -30.52
N LYS A 114 -30.30 -27.15 -29.91
CA LYS A 114 -30.26 -26.52 -28.58
C LYS A 114 -29.63 -27.41 -27.51
N SER A 115 -29.68 -28.73 -27.67
CA SER A 115 -29.01 -29.67 -26.75
C SER A 115 -27.50 -29.56 -26.87
N GLU A 116 -26.97 -29.60 -28.08
CA GLU A 116 -25.53 -29.46 -28.35
C GLU A 116 -25.00 -28.11 -27.89
N LEU A 117 -25.74 -27.03 -28.16
CA LEU A 117 -25.37 -25.67 -27.72
C LEU A 117 -25.28 -25.54 -26.19
N ARG A 118 -26.21 -26.17 -25.45
CA ARG A 118 -26.14 -26.22 -23.98
C ARG A 118 -24.95 -27.05 -23.51
N SER A 119 -24.66 -28.18 -24.14
CA SER A 119 -23.49 -29.00 -23.81
C SER A 119 -22.19 -28.24 -24.05
N LEU A 120 -22.06 -27.55 -25.19
CA LEU A 120 -20.94 -26.65 -25.51
C LEU A 120 -20.74 -25.59 -24.43
N MET A 121 -21.81 -24.89 -24.07
CA MET A 121 -21.77 -23.85 -23.04
C MET A 121 -21.39 -24.41 -21.67
N ARG A 122 -22.06 -25.47 -21.20
CA ARG A 122 -21.81 -26.05 -19.85
C ARG A 122 -20.39 -26.60 -19.73
N ALA A 123 -19.89 -27.25 -20.78
CA ALA A 123 -18.50 -27.67 -20.86
C ALA A 123 -17.53 -26.48 -20.80
N ALA A 124 -17.82 -25.37 -21.50
CA ALA A 124 -16.99 -24.18 -21.44
C ALA A 124 -17.01 -23.51 -20.06
N VAL A 125 -18.19 -23.41 -19.43
CA VAL A 125 -18.34 -22.89 -18.06
C VAL A 125 -17.52 -23.71 -17.07
N PHE A 126 -17.48 -25.04 -17.21
CA PHE A 126 -16.63 -25.90 -16.40
C PHE A 126 -15.13 -25.55 -16.54
N LEU A 127 -14.65 -25.38 -17.76
CA LEU A 127 -13.26 -25.01 -18.03
C LEU A 127 -12.93 -23.59 -17.51
N VAL A 128 -13.84 -22.63 -17.70
CA VAL A 128 -13.73 -21.27 -17.15
C VAL A 128 -13.64 -21.29 -15.63
N LYS A 129 -14.52 -22.04 -14.95
CA LYS A 129 -14.53 -22.18 -13.49
C LYS A 129 -13.16 -22.61 -12.95
N LYS A 130 -12.50 -23.55 -13.63
CA LYS A 130 -11.14 -23.98 -13.29
C LYS A 130 -10.10 -22.88 -13.56
N ALA A 131 -10.14 -22.28 -14.75
CA ALA A 131 -9.17 -21.26 -15.17
C ALA A 131 -9.28 -19.92 -14.40
N LEU A 132 -10.45 -19.62 -13.84
CA LEU A 132 -10.64 -18.46 -12.95
C LEU A 132 -9.80 -18.54 -11.67
N LEU A 133 -9.30 -19.72 -11.30
CA LEU A 133 -8.40 -19.92 -10.16
C LEU A 133 -6.92 -19.93 -10.58
N ASP A 134 -6.61 -19.68 -11.85
CA ASP A 134 -5.23 -19.68 -12.32
C ASP A 134 -4.44 -18.50 -11.75
N LYS A 135 -3.20 -18.77 -11.36
CA LYS A 135 -2.27 -17.78 -10.82
C LYS A 135 -1.61 -16.98 -11.93
N VAL A 136 -1.51 -17.54 -13.13
CA VAL A 136 -0.95 -16.89 -14.30
C VAL A 136 -2.00 -15.97 -14.89
N SER A 137 -1.66 -14.69 -14.98
CA SER A 137 -2.63 -13.67 -15.36
C SER A 137 -3.13 -13.78 -16.79
N SER A 138 -2.33 -14.28 -17.74
CA SER A 138 -2.78 -14.39 -19.13
C SER A 138 -3.86 -15.46 -19.25
N VAL A 139 -3.69 -16.61 -18.58
CA VAL A 139 -4.71 -17.66 -18.45
C VAL A 139 -5.96 -17.13 -17.75
N PHE A 140 -5.82 -16.37 -16.65
CA PHE A 140 -6.94 -15.72 -15.99
C PHE A 140 -7.69 -14.78 -16.95
N GLN A 141 -6.99 -13.92 -17.69
CA GLN A 141 -7.60 -13.01 -18.66
C GLN A 141 -8.29 -13.75 -19.81
N ALA A 142 -7.71 -14.85 -20.32
CA ALA A 142 -8.34 -15.70 -21.32
C ALA A 142 -9.65 -16.32 -20.79
N SER A 143 -9.68 -16.71 -19.51
CA SER A 143 -10.91 -17.21 -18.87
C SER A 143 -11.99 -16.12 -18.76
N LEU A 144 -11.63 -14.88 -18.44
CA LEU A 144 -12.56 -13.75 -18.43
C LEU A 144 -13.09 -13.41 -19.82
N LYS A 145 -12.22 -13.45 -20.83
CA LYS A 145 -12.61 -13.25 -22.24
C LYS A 145 -13.63 -14.29 -22.69
N LEU A 146 -13.40 -15.55 -22.35
CA LEU A 146 -14.35 -16.64 -22.63
C LEU A 146 -15.66 -16.47 -21.85
N LEU A 147 -15.60 -16.13 -20.57
CA LEU A 147 -16.79 -15.88 -19.77
C LEU A 147 -17.64 -14.72 -20.32
N LYS A 148 -16.99 -13.64 -20.77
CA LYS A 148 -17.66 -12.51 -21.41
C LYS A 148 -18.37 -12.93 -22.70
N LEU A 149 -17.74 -13.73 -23.56
CA LEU A 149 -18.39 -14.28 -24.76
C LEU A 149 -19.66 -15.04 -24.38
N LEU A 150 -19.58 -15.93 -23.39
CA LEU A 150 -20.71 -16.74 -22.94
C LEU A 150 -21.89 -15.86 -22.47
N LEU A 151 -21.62 -14.87 -21.62
CA LEU A 151 -22.66 -14.05 -20.98
C LEU A 151 -23.22 -12.92 -21.86
N SER A 152 -22.41 -12.35 -22.76
CA SER A 152 -22.82 -11.17 -23.54
C SER A 152 -23.25 -11.47 -24.97
N GLN A 153 -22.81 -12.59 -25.55
CA GLN A 153 -23.03 -12.93 -26.96
C GLN A 153 -23.68 -14.30 -27.10
N PHE A 154 -23.02 -15.37 -26.65
CA PHE A 154 -23.40 -16.75 -26.98
C PHE A 154 -24.83 -17.09 -26.54
N VAL A 155 -25.22 -16.79 -25.30
CA VAL A 155 -26.58 -17.14 -24.83
C VAL A 155 -27.67 -16.37 -25.58
N CYS A 156 -27.39 -15.10 -25.91
CA CYS A 156 -28.32 -14.22 -26.62
C CYS A 156 -28.49 -14.65 -28.08
N GLU A 157 -27.39 -14.84 -28.80
CA GLU A 157 -27.37 -15.22 -30.22
C GLU A 157 -27.96 -16.62 -30.44
N GLN A 158 -27.72 -17.55 -29.51
CA GLN A 158 -28.19 -18.93 -29.60
C GLN A 158 -29.56 -19.15 -28.93
N HIS A 159 -30.18 -18.10 -28.39
CA HIS A 159 -31.49 -18.13 -27.74
C HIS A 159 -31.68 -19.29 -26.75
N LEU A 160 -30.68 -19.52 -25.88
CA LEU A 160 -30.69 -20.64 -24.93
C LEU A 160 -31.62 -20.40 -23.74
N GLY A 161 -31.78 -19.14 -23.35
CA GLY A 161 -32.71 -18.70 -22.31
C GLY A 161 -32.02 -18.28 -21.02
N ARG A 162 -32.84 -17.83 -20.06
CA ARG A 162 -32.39 -17.25 -18.79
C ARG A 162 -31.75 -18.27 -17.84
N ALA A 163 -32.13 -19.54 -17.94
CA ALA A 163 -31.59 -20.61 -17.09
C ALA A 163 -30.08 -20.81 -17.33
N GLU A 164 -29.63 -20.71 -18.57
CA GLU A 164 -28.22 -20.83 -18.95
C GLU A 164 -27.39 -19.64 -18.47
N VAL A 165 -27.93 -18.42 -18.51
CA VAL A 165 -27.28 -17.25 -17.91
C VAL A 165 -27.13 -17.45 -16.40
N SER A 166 -28.20 -17.90 -15.71
CA SER A 166 -28.17 -18.18 -14.26
C SER A 166 -27.10 -19.20 -13.92
N HIS A 167 -27.08 -20.33 -14.64
CA HIS A 167 -26.08 -21.37 -14.45
C HIS A 167 -24.65 -20.84 -14.63
N CYS A 168 -24.40 -20.05 -15.68
CA CYS A 168 -23.10 -19.47 -15.93
C CYS A 168 -22.63 -18.60 -14.76
N VAL A 169 -23.46 -17.65 -14.34
CA VAL A 169 -23.15 -16.71 -13.25
C VAL A 169 -22.97 -17.47 -11.92
N GLU A 170 -23.86 -18.40 -11.58
CA GLU A 170 -23.79 -19.16 -10.32
C GLU A 170 -22.53 -20.03 -10.23
N GLN A 171 -22.07 -20.59 -11.35
CA GLN A 171 -20.84 -21.42 -11.36
C GLN A 171 -19.56 -20.59 -11.30
N THR A 172 -19.54 -19.36 -11.83
CA THR A 172 -18.31 -18.56 -11.94
C THR A 172 -18.19 -17.46 -10.88
N LEU A 173 -19.30 -16.87 -10.44
CA LEU A 173 -19.30 -15.72 -9.52
C LEU A 173 -18.58 -16.01 -8.20
N PRO A 174 -18.76 -17.15 -7.49
CA PRO A 174 -18.03 -17.41 -6.26
C PRO A 174 -16.50 -17.44 -6.45
N HIS A 175 -16.04 -17.93 -7.60
CA HIS A 175 -14.61 -18.00 -7.95
C HIS A 175 -14.06 -16.60 -8.24
N LEU A 176 -14.82 -15.77 -8.97
CA LEU A 176 -14.49 -14.37 -9.20
C LEU A 176 -14.44 -13.57 -7.89
N MET A 177 -15.42 -13.77 -7.01
CA MET A 177 -15.47 -13.14 -5.68
C MET A 177 -14.24 -13.52 -4.84
N ALA A 178 -13.74 -14.76 -4.92
CA ALA A 178 -12.50 -15.14 -4.26
C ALA A 178 -11.27 -14.37 -4.82
N ARG A 179 -11.27 -14.03 -6.12
CA ARG A 179 -10.19 -13.24 -6.74
C ARG A 179 -10.19 -11.76 -6.34
N THR A 180 -11.27 -11.22 -5.77
CA THR A 180 -11.24 -9.85 -5.24
C THR A 180 -10.38 -9.72 -3.97
N ALA A 181 -9.99 -10.84 -3.35
CA ALA A 181 -9.07 -10.87 -2.21
C ALA A 181 -7.63 -11.23 -2.60
N ASP A 182 -7.32 -11.33 -3.90
CA ASP A 182 -6.02 -11.77 -4.41
C ASP A 182 -4.89 -10.81 -3.93
N PRO A 183 -3.73 -11.35 -3.49
CA PRO A 183 -2.58 -10.54 -3.13
C PRO A 183 -2.12 -9.64 -4.28
N SER A 184 -2.24 -10.09 -5.53
CA SER A 184 -1.90 -9.27 -6.69
C SER A 184 -2.96 -8.19 -6.90
N THR A 185 -2.57 -6.93 -6.71
CA THR A 185 -3.43 -5.77 -6.99
C THR A 185 -3.97 -5.79 -8.41
N ARG A 186 -3.15 -6.18 -9.39
CA ARG A 186 -3.58 -6.26 -10.79
C ARG A 186 -4.69 -7.27 -11.02
N LEU A 187 -4.58 -8.47 -10.44
CA LEU A 187 -5.62 -9.50 -10.55
C LEU A 187 -6.88 -9.09 -9.80
N ARG A 188 -6.74 -8.52 -8.60
CA ARG A 188 -7.85 -7.97 -7.81
C ARG A 188 -8.63 -6.89 -8.58
N THR A 189 -7.93 -5.89 -9.12
CA THR A 189 -8.56 -4.82 -9.92
C THR A 189 -9.26 -5.38 -11.14
N THR A 190 -8.64 -6.33 -11.84
CA THR A 190 -9.25 -6.99 -13.01
C THR A 190 -10.51 -7.77 -12.62
N ALA A 191 -10.49 -8.51 -11.51
CA ALA A 191 -11.65 -9.25 -11.02
C ALA A 191 -12.79 -8.31 -10.62
N LEU A 192 -12.49 -7.24 -9.88
CA LEU A 192 -13.49 -6.24 -9.49
C LEU A 192 -14.13 -5.58 -10.71
N ALA A 193 -13.32 -5.13 -11.68
CA ALA A 193 -13.81 -4.51 -12.91
C ALA A 193 -14.68 -5.48 -13.73
N PHE A 194 -14.29 -6.76 -13.82
CA PHE A 194 -15.07 -7.75 -14.53
C PHE A 194 -16.42 -8.06 -13.85
N ILE A 195 -16.45 -8.18 -12.52
CA ILE A 195 -17.72 -8.40 -11.80
C ILE A 195 -18.64 -7.18 -11.96
N GLN A 196 -18.08 -5.97 -11.90
CA GLN A 196 -18.82 -4.73 -12.15
C GLN A 196 -19.42 -4.71 -13.56
N GLU A 197 -18.62 -5.00 -14.60
CA GLU A 197 -19.10 -5.10 -15.97
C GLU A 197 -20.17 -6.20 -16.13
N MET A 198 -19.92 -7.38 -15.57
CA MET A 198 -20.83 -8.53 -15.63
C MET A 198 -22.19 -8.22 -15.01
N ALA A 199 -22.24 -7.47 -13.91
CA ALA A 199 -23.48 -7.07 -13.26
C ALA A 199 -24.35 -6.13 -14.12
N LEU A 200 -23.73 -5.42 -15.08
CA LEU A 200 -24.41 -4.49 -15.98
C LEU A 200 -24.91 -5.15 -17.27
N PHE A 201 -24.50 -6.39 -17.57
CA PHE A 201 -25.08 -7.13 -18.69
C PHE A 201 -26.59 -7.31 -18.47
N LYS A 202 -27.40 -6.95 -19.47
CA LYS A 202 -28.87 -6.91 -19.36
C LYS A 202 -29.48 -8.18 -18.78
N GLU A 203 -29.08 -9.34 -19.29
CA GLU A 203 -29.60 -10.65 -18.86
C GLU A 203 -29.13 -11.02 -17.45
N VAL A 204 -27.90 -10.63 -17.06
CA VAL A 204 -27.36 -10.86 -15.72
C VAL A 204 -28.01 -9.94 -14.70
N ARG A 205 -28.20 -8.66 -15.03
CA ARG A 205 -28.88 -7.68 -14.18
C ARG A 205 -30.30 -8.13 -13.85
N ALA A 206 -31.03 -8.66 -14.84
CA ALA A 206 -32.38 -9.18 -14.65
C ALA A 206 -32.44 -10.36 -13.65
N LEU A 207 -31.34 -11.10 -13.46
CA LEU A 207 -31.26 -12.20 -12.50
C LEU A 207 -31.06 -11.76 -11.05
N GLN A 208 -30.51 -10.56 -10.81
CA GLN A 208 -30.20 -10.04 -9.46
C GLN A 208 -29.34 -10.99 -8.58
N VAL A 209 -28.64 -11.94 -9.19
CA VAL A 209 -27.78 -12.92 -8.49
C VAL A 209 -26.53 -12.24 -7.90
N VAL A 210 -25.93 -11.29 -8.63
CA VAL A 210 -24.72 -10.58 -8.18
C VAL A 210 -24.94 -9.80 -6.88
N PRO A 211 -25.96 -8.93 -6.75
CA PRO A 211 -26.30 -8.29 -5.48
C PRO A 211 -26.55 -9.29 -4.34
N GLY A 212 -27.28 -10.38 -4.61
CA GLY A 212 -27.61 -11.40 -3.61
C GLY A 212 -26.36 -12.08 -3.02
N GLU A 213 -25.40 -12.44 -3.88
CA GLU A 213 -24.12 -12.99 -3.45
C GLU A 213 -23.26 -11.95 -2.72
N LEU A 214 -23.19 -10.73 -3.27
CA LEU A 214 -22.38 -9.65 -2.75
C LEU A 214 -22.80 -9.21 -1.34
N LEU A 215 -24.09 -9.23 -1.04
CA LEU A 215 -24.66 -8.76 0.23
C LEU A 215 -24.83 -9.84 1.32
N LYS A 216 -24.35 -11.07 1.10
CA LYS A 216 -24.33 -12.08 2.19
C LYS A 216 -23.73 -11.50 3.48
N PRO A 217 -24.28 -11.77 4.68
CA PRO A 217 -23.84 -11.10 5.90
C PRO A 217 -22.32 -11.12 6.11
N LEU A 218 -21.74 -9.96 6.40
CA LEU A 218 -20.30 -9.82 6.66
C LEU A 218 -20.06 -9.97 8.16
N LYS A 219 -19.48 -11.11 8.56
CA LYS A 219 -19.08 -11.34 9.96
C LYS A 219 -17.74 -10.68 10.22
N GLY A 220 -17.49 -10.22 11.46
CA GLY A 220 -16.20 -9.64 11.86
C GLY A 220 -14.98 -10.58 11.73
N SER A 221 -15.21 -11.89 11.55
CA SER A 221 -14.18 -12.90 11.30
C SER A 221 -13.73 -13.02 9.84
N VAL A 222 -14.41 -12.33 8.90
CA VAL A 222 -14.05 -12.37 7.48
C VAL A 222 -12.67 -11.72 7.29
N PRO A 223 -11.76 -12.30 6.48
CA PRO A 223 -10.45 -11.70 6.25
C PRO A 223 -10.54 -10.29 5.64
N PRO A 224 -9.69 -9.33 6.06
CA PRO A 224 -9.77 -7.93 5.63
C PRO A 224 -9.79 -7.72 4.11
N ARG A 225 -8.99 -8.48 3.34
CA ARG A 225 -8.94 -8.34 1.87
C ARG A 225 -10.26 -8.75 1.20
N LEU A 226 -10.88 -9.82 1.68
CA LEU A 226 -12.16 -10.28 1.16
C LEU A 226 -13.28 -9.31 1.55
N ALA A 227 -13.28 -8.85 2.79
CA ALA A 227 -14.22 -7.82 3.24
C ALA A 227 -14.09 -6.54 2.41
N MET A 228 -12.85 -6.08 2.18
CA MET A 228 -12.54 -4.91 1.37
C MET A 228 -13.06 -5.05 -0.07
N GLY A 229 -12.78 -6.18 -0.73
CA GLY A 229 -13.26 -6.42 -2.10
C GLY A 229 -14.79 -6.40 -2.21
N ARG A 230 -15.52 -6.85 -1.17
CA ARG A 230 -16.99 -6.82 -1.14
C ARG A 230 -17.54 -5.41 -0.93
N VAL A 231 -16.99 -4.65 0.02
CA VAL A 231 -17.46 -3.27 0.24
C VAL A 231 -17.10 -2.35 -0.93
N GLU A 232 -15.93 -2.54 -1.54
CA GLU A 232 -15.50 -1.77 -2.73
C GLU A 232 -16.38 -2.08 -3.94
N LEU A 233 -16.71 -3.35 -4.16
CA LEU A 233 -17.62 -3.73 -5.24
C LEU A 233 -19.04 -3.21 -4.99
N LEU A 234 -19.50 -3.18 -3.74
CA LEU A 234 -20.79 -2.60 -3.36
C LEU A 234 -20.83 -1.10 -3.64
N GLU A 235 -19.78 -0.36 -3.27
CA GLU A 235 -19.67 1.08 -3.54
C GLU A 235 -19.80 1.37 -5.04
N ARG A 236 -19.06 0.64 -5.88
CA ARG A 236 -19.10 0.80 -7.35
C ARG A 236 -20.45 0.43 -7.95
N LEU A 237 -21.00 -0.72 -7.58
CA LEU A 237 -22.26 -1.20 -8.14
C LEU A 237 -23.47 -0.36 -7.70
N LEU A 238 -23.46 0.19 -6.49
CA LEU A 238 -24.50 1.13 -6.07
C LEU A 238 -24.48 2.42 -6.90
N GLN A 239 -23.28 2.89 -7.28
CA GLN A 239 -23.15 4.06 -8.16
C GLN A 239 -23.72 3.79 -9.56
N ASP A 240 -23.46 2.61 -10.13
CA ASP A 240 -23.89 2.29 -11.50
C ASP A 240 -25.35 1.83 -11.59
N MET A 241 -25.84 1.07 -10.61
CA MET A 241 -27.14 0.39 -10.66
C MET A 241 -28.21 1.05 -9.79
N GLY A 242 -27.82 1.82 -8.77
CA GLY A 242 -28.73 2.40 -7.78
C GLY A 242 -29.48 1.33 -6.98
N THR A 243 -30.59 1.73 -6.34
CA THR A 243 -31.43 0.87 -5.47
C THR A 243 -32.80 0.51 -6.08
N ARG A 244 -33.03 0.85 -7.35
CA ARG A 244 -34.27 0.55 -8.08
C ARG A 244 -34.02 -0.55 -9.10
N ASP A 245 -34.80 -1.63 -9.02
CA ASP A 245 -34.74 -2.80 -9.91
C ASP A 245 -33.34 -3.41 -10.08
N SER A 246 -32.43 -3.15 -9.14
CA SER A 246 -31.03 -3.55 -9.19
C SER A 246 -30.72 -4.78 -8.33
N GLY A 247 -31.65 -5.18 -7.45
CA GLY A 247 -31.41 -6.15 -6.38
C GLY A 247 -30.78 -5.52 -5.12
N PHE A 248 -30.24 -4.29 -5.21
CA PHE A 248 -29.87 -3.50 -4.04
C PHE A 248 -31.10 -2.79 -3.49
N THR A 249 -31.35 -2.96 -2.19
CA THR A 249 -32.47 -2.34 -1.46
C THR A 249 -31.91 -1.65 -0.23
N LEU A 250 -32.66 -0.70 0.33
CA LEU A 250 -32.30 -0.08 1.61
C LEU A 250 -32.01 -1.15 2.68
N ASP A 251 -32.90 -2.15 2.79
CA ASP A 251 -32.83 -3.17 3.82
C ASP A 251 -31.59 -4.07 3.71
N ASN A 252 -31.36 -4.69 2.54
CA ASN A 252 -30.25 -5.63 2.38
C ASN A 252 -28.88 -4.93 2.42
N VAL A 253 -28.77 -3.71 1.87
CA VAL A 253 -27.54 -2.91 1.91
C VAL A 253 -27.22 -2.49 3.34
N MET A 254 -28.19 -1.92 4.07
CA MET A 254 -27.93 -1.45 5.43
C MET A 254 -27.64 -2.60 6.40
N LYS A 255 -28.30 -3.75 6.26
CA LYS A 255 -27.97 -4.96 7.03
C LYS A 255 -26.55 -5.47 6.76
N PHE A 256 -26.10 -5.43 5.51
CA PHE A 256 -24.72 -5.76 5.16
C PHE A 256 -23.72 -4.75 5.77
N LEU A 257 -24.03 -3.45 5.69
CA LEU A 257 -23.18 -2.39 6.22
C LEU A 257 -23.06 -2.42 7.74
N ALA A 258 -24.09 -2.85 8.47
CA ALA A 258 -24.01 -3.03 9.93
C ALA A 258 -22.83 -3.93 10.33
N GLY A 259 -22.65 -5.06 9.65
CA GLY A 259 -21.49 -5.94 9.86
C GLY A 259 -20.16 -5.35 9.38
N ALA A 260 -20.19 -4.55 8.31
CA ALA A 260 -18.99 -3.90 7.79
C ALA A 260 -18.47 -2.76 8.70
N LEU A 261 -19.37 -2.03 9.36
CA LEU A 261 -19.03 -0.98 10.34
C LEU A 261 -18.37 -1.55 11.60
N GLU A 262 -18.65 -2.79 11.95
CA GLU A 262 -18.05 -3.50 13.10
C GLU A 262 -16.76 -4.26 12.73
N HIS A 263 -16.35 -4.24 11.47
CA HIS A 263 -15.20 -5.00 11.00
C HIS A 263 -13.88 -4.49 11.61
N SER A 264 -12.90 -5.37 11.83
CA SER A 264 -11.63 -5.04 12.51
C SER A 264 -10.71 -4.10 11.71
N ALA A 265 -10.70 -4.21 10.39
CA ALA A 265 -9.93 -3.35 9.49
C ALA A 265 -10.56 -1.97 9.30
N SER A 266 -9.78 -0.88 9.48
CA SER A 266 -10.25 0.50 9.35
C SER A 266 -10.71 0.84 7.94
N SER A 267 -9.98 0.41 6.90
CA SER A 267 -10.32 0.67 5.49
C SER A 267 -11.71 0.14 5.11
N VAL A 268 -12.11 -1.01 5.66
CA VAL A 268 -13.44 -1.58 5.46
C VAL A 268 -14.50 -0.70 6.11
N ARG A 269 -14.29 -0.26 7.36
CA ARG A 269 -15.21 0.62 8.07
C ARG A 269 -15.36 1.98 7.39
N GLU A 270 -14.24 2.57 6.96
CA GLU A 270 -14.23 3.87 6.27
C GLU A 270 -15.02 3.82 4.96
N THR A 271 -14.85 2.74 4.19
CA THR A 271 -15.61 2.54 2.94
C THR A 271 -17.09 2.29 3.25
N ALA A 272 -17.40 1.51 4.28
CA ALA A 272 -18.78 1.31 4.73
C ALA A 272 -19.46 2.63 5.12
N VAL A 273 -18.76 3.53 5.82
CA VAL A 273 -19.26 4.88 6.17
C VAL A 273 -19.58 5.70 4.91
N LYS A 274 -18.72 5.66 3.88
CA LYS A 274 -19.00 6.35 2.59
C LYS A 274 -20.29 5.83 1.95
N ILE A 275 -20.50 4.51 1.98
CA ILE A 275 -21.71 3.90 1.45
C ILE A 275 -22.93 4.28 2.31
N VAL A 276 -22.81 4.32 3.63
CA VAL A 276 -23.89 4.80 4.53
C VAL A 276 -24.31 6.23 4.18
N PHE A 277 -23.35 7.14 3.93
CA PHE A 277 -23.68 8.49 3.47
C PHE A 277 -24.36 8.49 2.10
N THR A 278 -23.91 7.63 1.18
CA THR A 278 -24.55 7.47 -0.13
C THR A 278 -26.01 7.00 0.02
N MET A 279 -26.26 6.03 0.90
CA MET A 279 -27.60 5.56 1.22
C MET A 279 -28.44 6.66 1.88
N TYR A 280 -27.87 7.47 2.77
CA TYR A 280 -28.57 8.59 3.41
C TYR A 280 -28.98 9.66 2.39
N ARG A 281 -28.14 9.97 1.38
CA ARG A 281 -28.52 10.89 0.30
C ARG A 281 -29.74 10.43 -0.49
N VAL A 282 -29.91 9.12 -0.66
CA VAL A 282 -30.97 8.55 -1.49
C VAL A 282 -32.24 8.27 -0.69
N HIS A 283 -32.10 7.83 0.57
CA HIS A 283 -33.21 7.33 1.39
C HIS A 283 -33.52 8.17 2.63
N GLY A 284 -32.71 9.19 2.93
CA GLY A 284 -32.88 10.09 4.07
C GLY A 284 -32.98 9.35 5.40
N ASP A 285 -33.91 9.79 6.24
CA ASP A 285 -34.10 9.30 7.62
C ASP A 285 -34.45 7.81 7.72
N ALA A 286 -34.89 7.17 6.63
CA ALA A 286 -35.14 5.73 6.62
C ALA A 286 -33.86 4.91 6.90
N VAL A 287 -32.67 5.48 6.70
CA VAL A 287 -31.39 4.85 7.06
C VAL A 287 -31.21 4.76 8.58
N LEU A 288 -31.77 5.71 9.34
CA LEU A 288 -31.57 5.81 10.79
C LEU A 288 -32.15 4.61 11.55
N SER A 289 -33.19 3.95 11.02
CA SER A 289 -33.77 2.75 11.65
C SER A 289 -32.83 1.54 11.63
N TYR A 290 -31.75 1.59 10.85
CA TYR A 290 -30.75 0.52 10.73
C TYR A 290 -29.49 0.81 11.55
N LEU A 291 -29.37 1.99 12.13
CA LEU A 291 -28.24 2.39 12.97
C LEU A 291 -28.64 2.37 14.45
N PRO A 292 -27.68 2.27 15.38
CA PRO A 292 -27.97 2.47 16.80
C PRO A 292 -28.60 3.85 17.05
N PRO A 293 -29.38 4.02 18.14
CA PRO A 293 -30.00 5.31 18.43
C PRO A 293 -28.96 6.41 18.59
N ASN A 294 -29.30 7.64 18.16
CA ASN A 294 -28.43 8.80 18.26
C ASN A 294 -28.44 9.40 19.69
N ASP A 295 -27.91 8.65 20.65
CA ASP A 295 -27.84 9.05 22.06
C ASP A 295 -26.39 9.29 22.52
N ALA A 296 -26.23 9.88 23.70
CA ALA A 296 -24.91 10.22 24.24
C ALA A 296 -24.00 8.99 24.44
N SER A 297 -24.57 7.80 24.66
CA SER A 297 -23.79 6.58 24.83
C SER A 297 -23.20 6.11 23.49
N THR A 298 -24.01 6.07 22.42
CA THR A 298 -23.60 5.70 21.07
C THR A 298 -22.55 6.68 20.52
N ARG A 299 -22.70 7.99 20.80
CA ARG A 299 -21.73 9.01 20.38
C ARG A 299 -20.37 8.93 21.10
N LYS A 300 -20.21 8.10 22.13
CA LYS A 300 -18.87 7.79 22.68
C LYS A 300 -18.01 7.02 21.68
N ASN A 301 -18.64 6.26 20.78
CA ASN A 301 -17.94 5.62 19.67
C ASN A 301 -17.69 6.65 18.57
N VAL A 302 -16.41 6.91 18.29
CA VAL A 302 -15.95 7.89 17.29
C VAL A 302 -16.55 7.62 15.91
N LEU A 303 -16.74 6.36 15.53
CA LEU A 303 -17.34 5.98 14.24
C LEU A 303 -18.76 6.51 14.13
N TYR A 304 -19.63 6.17 15.08
CA TYR A 304 -21.03 6.58 15.06
C TYR A 304 -21.19 8.08 15.27
N LYS A 305 -20.35 8.70 16.12
CA LYS A 305 -20.28 10.16 16.21
C LYS A 305 -20.02 10.79 14.84
N ASN A 306 -19.03 10.32 14.10
CA ASN A 306 -18.70 10.86 12.78
C ASN A 306 -19.82 10.64 11.76
N ILE A 307 -20.53 9.52 11.83
CA ILE A 307 -21.70 9.24 10.98
C ILE A 307 -22.82 10.26 11.28
N PHE A 308 -23.23 10.43 12.54
CA PHE A 308 -24.30 11.37 12.91
C PHE A 308 -23.93 12.83 12.68
N ASP A 309 -22.69 13.23 13.00
CA ASP A 309 -22.19 14.57 12.68
C ASP A 309 -22.15 14.78 11.16
N GLY A 310 -21.88 13.73 10.38
CA GLY A 310 -21.95 13.73 8.92
C GLY A 310 -23.36 13.94 8.39
N PHE A 311 -24.36 13.24 8.95
CA PHE A 311 -25.77 13.45 8.60
C PHE A 311 -26.23 14.87 8.92
N ALA A 312 -25.92 15.39 10.12
CA ALA A 312 -26.26 16.76 10.51
C ALA A 312 -25.69 17.80 9.52
N LYS A 313 -24.43 17.61 9.08
CA LYS A 313 -23.80 18.44 8.06
C LYS A 313 -24.53 18.36 6.71
N MET A 314 -24.99 17.18 6.31
CA MET A 314 -25.72 16.99 5.06
C MET A 314 -27.11 17.64 5.09
N ASP A 315 -27.76 17.65 6.25
CA ASP A 315 -29.06 18.30 6.47
C ASP A 315 -28.95 19.82 6.70
N GLY A 316 -27.74 20.38 6.71
CA GLY A 316 -27.49 21.80 7.00
C GLY A 316 -27.74 22.19 8.47
N ARG A 317 -27.81 21.22 9.39
CA ARG A 317 -27.92 21.47 10.83
C ARG A 317 -26.53 21.73 11.41
N ALA A 318 -26.38 22.79 12.20
CA ALA A 318 -25.14 23.05 12.92
C ALA A 318 -24.84 21.84 13.83
N SER A 319 -23.70 21.18 13.64
CA SER A 319 -23.38 19.99 14.42
C SER A 319 -23.20 20.36 15.90
N ASP A 320 -23.60 19.47 16.81
CA ASP A 320 -23.47 19.66 18.28
C ASP A 320 -22.03 19.97 18.73
N ALA A 321 -21.03 19.77 17.86
CA ALA A 321 -19.65 20.18 18.07
C ALA A 321 -19.47 21.71 18.19
N GLN A 322 -20.32 22.51 17.55
CA GLN A 322 -20.27 23.98 17.68
C GLN A 322 -20.88 24.48 19.00
N THR A 323 -21.80 23.74 19.60
CA THR A 323 -22.47 24.11 20.85
C THR A 323 -21.60 23.80 22.07
N LEU A 324 -20.79 22.74 22.01
CA LEU A 324 -19.83 22.37 23.07
C LEU A 324 -18.54 23.21 23.07
N GLY A 325 -18.11 23.72 21.91
CA GLY A 325 -16.91 24.57 21.81
C GLY A 325 -17.04 25.92 22.53
N LYS A 326 -18.22 26.55 22.45
CA LYS A 326 -18.47 27.85 23.09
C LYS A 326 -18.49 27.78 24.62
N GLY A 327 -18.97 26.67 25.18
CA GLY A 327 -18.98 26.45 26.64
C GLY A 327 -17.59 26.15 27.22
N ALA A 328 -16.70 25.53 26.45
CA ALA A 328 -15.33 25.26 26.87
C ALA A 328 -14.43 26.51 26.80
N GLU A 329 -14.62 27.37 25.81
CA GLU A 329 -13.89 28.65 25.69
C GLU A 329 -14.30 29.65 26.79
N GLN A 330 -15.59 29.76 27.12
CA GLN A 330 -16.05 30.62 28.23
C GLN A 330 -15.51 30.16 29.59
N LYS A 331 -15.51 28.86 29.85
CA LYS A 331 -15.01 28.30 31.11
C LYS A 331 -13.49 28.42 31.26
N ALA A 332 -12.75 28.33 30.14
CA ALA A 332 -11.32 28.54 30.12
C ALA A 332 -10.92 30.02 30.27
N GLU A 333 -11.77 30.96 29.84
CA GLU A 333 -11.57 32.40 30.06
C GLU A 333 -11.85 32.77 31.52
N GLU A 334 -12.91 32.24 32.13
CA GLU A 334 -13.21 32.40 33.56
C GLU A 334 -12.10 31.83 34.46
N GLU A 335 -11.60 30.62 34.20
CA GLU A 335 -10.47 30.05 34.95
C GLU A 335 -9.18 30.87 34.76
N ARG A 336 -8.96 31.49 33.59
CA ARG A 336 -7.80 32.36 33.35
C ARG A 336 -7.91 33.70 34.09
N GLU A 337 -9.11 34.27 34.20
CA GLU A 337 -9.34 35.46 35.02
C GLU A 337 -9.22 35.15 36.52
N GLU A 338 -9.72 34.01 36.97
CA GLU A 338 -9.60 33.58 38.37
C GLU A 338 -8.13 33.31 38.75
N ILE A 339 -7.37 32.64 37.89
CA ILE A 339 -5.92 32.46 38.09
C ILE A 339 -5.17 33.80 38.11
N ARG A 340 -5.57 34.77 37.28
CA ARG A 340 -4.95 36.11 37.26
C ARG A 340 -5.24 36.88 38.55
N SER A 341 -6.48 36.84 39.02
CA SER A 341 -6.88 37.46 40.28
C SER A 341 -6.13 36.86 41.48
N LEU A 342 -6.01 35.52 41.52
CA LEU A 342 -5.26 34.82 42.56
C LEU A 342 -3.76 35.13 42.52
N GLN A 343 -3.16 35.28 41.33
CA GLN A 343 -1.76 35.68 41.18
C GLN A 343 -1.52 37.12 41.67
N GLU A 344 -2.46 38.03 41.46
CA GLU A 344 -2.39 39.42 41.91
C GLU A 344 -2.54 39.54 43.43
N GLN A 345 -3.44 38.76 44.04
CA GLN A 345 -3.57 38.66 45.50
C GLN A 345 -2.31 38.06 46.16
N LEU A 346 -1.67 37.07 45.52
CA LEU A 346 -0.42 36.50 46.01
C LEU A 346 0.77 37.46 45.87
N ALA A 347 0.76 38.35 44.87
CA ALA A 347 1.77 39.40 44.73
C ALA A 347 1.61 40.46 45.84
N ALA A 348 0.38 40.90 46.12
CA ALA A 348 0.10 41.85 47.20
C ALA A 348 0.50 41.30 48.59
N LEU A 349 0.24 40.01 48.85
CA LEU A 349 0.66 39.35 50.10
C LEU A 349 2.19 39.24 50.23
N LYS A 350 2.92 39.07 49.12
CA LYS A 350 4.39 39.06 49.12
C LYS A 350 4.98 40.44 49.42
N GLU A 351 4.41 41.52 48.88
CA GLU A 351 4.83 42.89 49.18
C GLU A 351 4.60 43.27 50.65
N ILE A 352 3.51 42.78 51.26
CA ILE A 352 3.23 42.98 52.70
C ILE A 352 4.23 42.19 53.56
N SER A 353 4.59 40.97 53.15
CA SER A 353 5.62 40.16 53.82
C SER A 353 7.04 40.74 53.65
N GLU A 354 7.35 41.41 52.54
CA GLU A 354 8.64 42.06 52.32
C GLU A 354 8.77 43.36 53.11
N LYS A 355 7.72 44.20 53.16
CA LYS A 355 7.67 45.37 54.05
C LYS A 355 7.74 45.01 55.54
N GLY A 356 7.28 43.83 55.93
CA GLY A 356 7.44 43.31 57.29
C GLY A 356 8.87 42.88 57.64
N LYS A 357 9.73 42.59 56.63
CA LYS A 357 11.12 42.17 56.81
C LYS A 357 12.13 43.32 56.72
N GLU A 358 11.74 44.46 56.15
CA GLU A 358 12.58 45.67 56.09
C GLU A 358 12.65 46.43 57.44
N ASN A 359 11.69 46.24 58.34
CA ASN A 359 11.72 46.84 59.70
C ASN A 359 12.62 46.09 60.71
N ALA A 360 13.24 44.96 60.33
CA ALA A 360 14.05 44.13 61.24
C ALA A 360 15.55 44.09 60.90
N LYS A 361 16.03 44.82 59.88
CA LYS A 361 17.45 44.85 59.47
C LYS A 361 17.98 46.26 59.19
N ALA A 362 17.64 47.22 60.04
CA ALA A 362 18.28 48.53 60.10
C ALA A 362 19.14 48.68 61.37
N GLN A 363 20.10 47.78 61.55
CA GLN A 363 21.32 48.07 62.31
C GLN A 363 22.52 47.54 61.50
N GLU A 364 23.47 48.44 61.29
CA GLU A 364 24.83 48.26 60.77
C GLU A 364 25.13 48.46 59.26
N ARG A 365 25.52 49.72 58.98
CA ARG A 365 26.78 50.16 58.33
C ARG A 365 26.97 50.02 56.79
N LYS A 366 26.85 51.19 56.14
CA LYS A 366 27.82 51.90 55.26
C LYS A 366 28.71 51.05 54.33
N ALA A 367 28.58 51.24 53.00
CA ALA A 367 29.48 52.07 52.16
C ALA A 367 29.21 51.91 50.64
N GLU A 368 29.16 53.07 49.96
CA GLU A 368 29.54 53.40 48.56
C GLU A 368 28.79 52.74 47.37
N LYS A 369 27.98 53.49 46.60
CA LYS A 369 28.31 54.37 45.41
C LYS A 369 28.88 53.56 44.22
N ALA A 370 28.48 53.71 42.95
CA ALA A 370 27.57 54.64 42.27
C ALA A 370 27.32 54.17 40.82
N ALA A 371 26.26 54.74 40.20
CA ALA A 371 26.14 55.08 38.76
C ALA A 371 25.96 53.91 37.77
N LYS A 372 25.13 53.97 36.72
CA LYS A 372 24.41 55.08 36.07
C LYS A 372 23.42 54.49 35.03
N THR A 373 22.23 55.12 34.93
CA THR A 373 21.45 55.49 33.71
C THR A 373 21.31 54.51 32.54
N GLY A 374 20.14 54.29 31.91
CA GLY A 374 18.83 54.94 31.99
C GLY A 374 18.03 54.76 30.68
N GLY A 375 16.70 54.91 30.78
CA GLY A 375 15.77 55.37 29.71
C GLY A 375 15.29 54.32 28.70
N LYS A 376 14.02 53.87 28.72
CA LYS A 376 12.77 54.50 28.17
C LYS A 376 12.71 54.41 26.62
N LYS A 377 11.60 54.14 25.92
CA LYS A 377 10.16 53.90 26.18
C LYS A 377 9.55 53.46 24.82
N ALA A 378 8.51 52.60 24.85
CA ALA A 378 7.18 52.73 24.20
C ALA A 378 7.06 53.13 22.69
N THR A 379 6.08 52.74 21.86
CA THR A 379 4.75 52.10 22.00
C THR A 379 4.21 51.80 20.57
N GLN A 380 3.28 50.84 20.43
CA GLN A 380 1.99 50.84 19.67
C GLN A 380 1.87 51.63 18.34
N SER A 381 1.16 51.24 17.27
CA SER A 381 -0.02 50.36 17.08
C SER A 381 -0.38 50.25 15.57
N SER A 382 -1.19 49.23 15.22
CA SER A 382 -1.96 48.94 13.97
C SER A 382 -2.82 50.13 13.43
N PRO A 383 -3.65 50.08 12.32
CA PRO A 383 -4.27 48.92 11.61
C PRO A 383 -4.56 49.02 10.06
N GLY A 384 -5.10 47.94 9.45
CA GLY A 384 -6.25 48.03 8.51
C GLY A 384 -6.12 47.65 7.00
N ALA A 385 -6.69 46.48 6.64
CA ALA A 385 -7.61 46.15 5.52
C ALA A 385 -7.22 46.04 4.00
N THR A 386 -7.66 44.89 3.42
CA THR A 386 -8.17 44.58 2.02
C THR A 386 -7.20 44.72 0.82
N GLU A 387 -7.12 43.88 -0.23
CA GLU A 387 -8.01 42.90 -0.90
C GLU A 387 -7.14 41.92 -1.77
N GLY A 388 -7.73 40.82 -2.30
CA GLY A 388 -7.04 39.62 -2.88
C GLY A 388 -6.31 39.75 -4.24
N PRO A 389 -5.76 38.63 -4.76
CA PRO A 389 -6.52 37.82 -5.73
C PRO A 389 -6.41 36.27 -5.59
N GLN A 390 -7.32 35.63 -6.34
CA GLN A 390 -7.78 34.23 -6.42
C GLN A 390 -6.74 33.11 -6.66
N PRO A 391 -7.13 31.83 -6.44
CA PRO A 391 -6.22 30.69 -6.31
C PRO A 391 -6.00 29.92 -7.62
N ALA A 392 -4.74 29.67 -7.98
CA ALA A 392 -4.37 28.63 -8.93
C ALA A 392 -4.18 27.30 -8.18
N THR A 393 -5.26 26.57 -7.97
CA THR A 393 -5.25 25.23 -7.39
C THR A 393 -5.46 24.19 -8.48
N THR A 394 -4.47 23.32 -8.70
CA THR A 394 -4.59 21.85 -8.80
C THR A 394 -3.29 21.12 -9.20
N SER A 395 -2.14 21.79 -9.34
CA SER A 395 -0.89 21.15 -9.78
C SER A 395 0.20 21.03 -8.70
N HIS A 396 -0.12 21.28 -7.43
CA HIS A 396 0.91 21.45 -6.39
C HIS A 396 1.20 20.20 -5.53
N LEU A 397 0.51 19.08 -5.80
CA LEU A 397 0.66 17.82 -5.03
C LEU A 397 1.29 16.66 -5.82
N ASP A 398 1.45 16.79 -7.14
CA ASP A 398 1.92 15.66 -7.97
C ASP A 398 3.44 15.44 -7.90
N ASN A 399 4.20 16.41 -7.38
CA ASN A 399 5.67 16.42 -7.37
C ASN A 399 6.28 16.17 -5.98
N LEU A 400 5.55 15.50 -5.07
CA LEU A 400 5.96 15.26 -3.68
C LEU A 400 6.13 13.77 -3.39
N CYS A 401 7.28 13.38 -2.83
CA CYS A 401 7.49 12.03 -2.34
C CYS A 401 6.76 11.81 -1.00
N ILE A 402 5.85 10.84 -0.93
CA ILE A 402 5.06 10.54 0.27
C ILE A 402 5.88 9.98 1.45
N PHE A 403 7.06 9.41 1.19
CA PHE A 403 7.86 8.76 2.23
C PHE A 403 8.86 9.74 2.88
N CYS A 404 9.69 10.40 2.07
CA CYS A 404 10.70 11.34 2.56
C CYS A 404 10.21 12.80 2.60
N GLY A 405 9.09 13.12 1.94
CA GLY A 405 8.58 14.49 1.87
C GLY A 405 9.39 15.41 0.95
N GLU A 406 10.34 14.89 0.16
CA GLU A 406 11.08 15.70 -0.83
C GLU A 406 10.12 16.15 -1.94
N LYS A 407 10.22 17.42 -2.32
CA LYS A 407 9.49 18.00 -3.45
C LYS A 407 10.49 18.37 -4.54
N ASP A 408 10.28 17.87 -5.74
CA ASP A 408 11.17 18.11 -6.88
C ASP A 408 10.33 18.17 -8.16
N GLU A 409 10.59 19.13 -9.04
CA GLU A 409 9.84 19.26 -10.30
C GLU A 409 10.03 18.06 -11.24
N SER A 410 11.11 17.30 -11.06
CA SER A 410 11.35 16.04 -11.78
C SER A 410 10.53 14.86 -11.26
N PHE A 411 9.78 15.01 -10.15
CA PHE A 411 8.90 13.98 -9.60
C PHE A 411 7.58 13.86 -10.38
N THR A 412 7.67 13.65 -11.70
CA THR A 412 6.56 13.11 -12.49
C THR A 412 6.27 11.66 -12.07
N GLU A 413 5.23 11.02 -12.63
CA GLU A 413 4.91 9.61 -12.35
C GLU A 413 6.15 8.69 -12.48
N GLU A 414 6.90 8.82 -13.57
CA GLU A 414 8.14 8.06 -13.80
C GLU A 414 9.30 8.52 -12.90
N GLY A 415 9.35 9.81 -12.57
CA GLY A 415 10.35 10.39 -11.67
C GLY A 415 10.21 9.91 -10.23
N LEU A 416 8.97 9.78 -9.74
CA LEU A 416 8.64 9.23 -8.44
C LEU A 416 8.97 7.74 -8.36
N ASP A 417 8.68 6.96 -9.41
CA ASP A 417 9.06 5.55 -9.48
C ASP A 417 10.59 5.38 -9.38
N LEU A 418 11.35 6.21 -10.12
CA LEU A 418 12.80 6.21 -10.05
C LEU A 418 13.30 6.63 -8.67
N HIS A 419 12.66 7.63 -8.05
CA HIS A 419 12.98 8.05 -6.69
C HIS A 419 12.73 6.91 -5.69
N TYR A 420 11.56 6.27 -5.69
CA TYR A 420 11.24 5.15 -4.81
C TYR A 420 12.23 4.00 -4.99
N TRP A 421 12.59 3.72 -6.24
CA TRP A 421 13.48 2.62 -6.60
C TRP A 421 14.94 2.85 -6.21
N LYS A 422 15.51 4.03 -6.47
CA LYS A 422 16.95 4.30 -6.32
C LYS A 422 17.31 5.28 -5.22
N HIS A 423 16.51 6.34 -5.02
CA HIS A 423 16.97 7.54 -4.31
C HIS A 423 16.32 7.76 -2.94
N CYS A 424 15.10 7.25 -2.71
CA CYS A 424 14.35 7.54 -1.49
C CYS A 424 15.09 7.00 -0.24
N PRO A 425 15.50 7.85 0.70
CA PRO A 425 16.25 7.46 1.89
C PRO A 425 15.42 6.68 2.91
N MET A 426 14.09 6.74 2.79
CA MET A 426 13.14 6.03 3.65
C MET A 426 12.89 4.59 3.22
N LEU A 427 13.31 4.23 1.99
CA LEU A 427 13.02 2.95 1.37
C LEU A 427 14.28 2.12 1.14
N LYS A 428 14.15 0.80 1.20
CA LYS A 428 15.21 -0.16 0.86
C LYS A 428 14.65 -1.33 0.09
N ARG A 429 15.46 -1.89 -0.81
CA ARG A 429 15.15 -3.14 -1.51
C ARG A 429 15.46 -4.32 -0.59
N CYS A 430 14.45 -5.15 -0.32
CA CYS A 430 14.60 -6.39 0.43
C CYS A 430 15.61 -7.29 -0.30
N VAL A 431 16.59 -7.83 0.44
CA VAL A 431 17.63 -8.69 -0.16
C VAL A 431 17.11 -10.06 -0.60
N GLN A 432 15.93 -10.45 -0.11
CA GLN A 432 15.31 -11.74 -0.38
C GLN A 432 14.36 -11.66 -1.59
N CYS A 433 13.30 -10.85 -1.50
CA CYS A 433 12.26 -10.76 -2.54
C CYS A 433 12.46 -9.59 -3.51
N ARG A 434 13.47 -8.73 -3.31
CA ARG A 434 13.78 -7.53 -4.13
C ARG A 434 12.71 -6.43 -4.14
N GLN A 435 11.63 -6.58 -3.39
CA GLN A 435 10.61 -5.55 -3.20
C GLN A 435 11.20 -4.32 -2.51
N VAL A 436 10.79 -3.12 -2.93
CA VAL A 436 11.09 -1.87 -2.22
C VAL A 436 10.12 -1.74 -1.05
N VAL A 437 10.66 -1.60 0.15
CA VAL A 437 9.89 -1.51 1.40
C VAL A 437 10.40 -0.35 2.26
N GLU A 438 9.56 0.19 3.13
CA GLU A 438 10.00 1.16 4.13
C GLU A 438 10.95 0.50 5.13
N ILE A 439 12.05 1.18 5.43
CA ILE A 439 13.08 0.66 6.35
C ILE A 439 12.50 0.44 7.75
N SER A 440 11.57 1.28 8.18
CA SER A 440 10.82 1.17 9.45
C SER A 440 10.00 -0.12 9.55
N SER A 441 9.53 -0.64 8.40
CA SER A 441 8.70 -1.84 8.29
C SER A 441 9.48 -3.10 7.88
N LEU A 442 10.78 -2.99 7.58
CA LEU A 442 11.56 -4.09 6.98
C LEU A 442 11.56 -5.36 7.84
N THR A 443 11.63 -5.21 9.16
CA THR A 443 11.55 -6.33 10.09
C THR A 443 10.20 -7.04 10.01
N ASP A 444 9.10 -6.29 9.99
CA ASP A 444 7.76 -6.87 9.84
C ASP A 444 7.62 -7.56 8.48
N HIS A 445 8.04 -6.89 7.41
CA HIS A 445 8.06 -7.45 6.06
C HIS A 445 8.77 -8.81 6.00
N LEU A 446 9.97 -8.94 6.60
CA LEU A 446 10.71 -10.20 6.60
C LEU A 446 10.01 -11.32 7.39
N LEU A 447 9.18 -10.99 8.38
CA LEU A 447 8.51 -11.96 9.25
C LEU A 447 7.12 -12.35 8.73
N THR A 448 6.42 -11.45 8.06
CA THR A 448 4.99 -11.62 7.75
C THR A 448 4.71 -11.69 6.24
N GLU A 449 5.38 -10.85 5.44
CA GLU A 449 5.06 -10.60 4.02
C GLU A 449 6.04 -11.24 3.03
N CYS A 450 7.33 -11.33 3.37
CA CYS A 450 8.41 -11.73 2.48
C CYS A 450 8.24 -13.19 2.03
N GLU A 451 8.58 -13.48 0.76
CA GLU A 451 8.55 -14.83 0.19
C GLU A 451 9.40 -15.81 1.03
N SER A 452 10.53 -15.33 1.55
CA SER A 452 11.45 -16.08 2.42
C SER A 452 11.09 -16.04 3.92
N ARG A 453 9.90 -15.57 4.34
CA ARG A 453 9.56 -15.42 5.77
C ARG A 453 9.77 -16.68 6.62
N GLY A 454 9.61 -17.86 6.01
CA GLY A 454 9.78 -19.14 6.68
C GLY A 454 11.17 -19.40 7.26
N VAL A 455 12.20 -18.65 6.80
CA VAL A 455 13.57 -18.77 7.30
C VAL A 455 13.97 -17.67 8.29
N PHE A 456 13.11 -16.70 8.57
CA PHE A 456 13.35 -15.64 9.54
C PHE A 456 12.58 -15.86 10.84
N MET A 457 13.11 -15.33 11.94
CA MET A 457 12.49 -15.31 13.25
C MET A 457 12.83 -14.00 13.95
N GLN A 458 11.89 -13.49 14.74
CA GLN A 458 12.12 -12.27 15.51
C GLN A 458 13.04 -12.55 16.70
N CYS A 459 14.10 -11.75 16.86
CA CYS A 459 14.94 -11.80 18.05
C CYS A 459 14.17 -11.27 19.26
N ALA A 460 14.09 -12.05 20.34
CA ALA A 460 13.40 -11.66 21.57
C ALA A 460 14.09 -10.50 22.33
N LEU A 461 15.35 -10.18 22.01
CA LEU A 461 16.14 -9.15 22.69
C LEU A 461 16.03 -7.79 21.98
N CYS A 462 16.39 -7.72 20.69
CA CYS A 462 16.40 -6.47 19.91
C CYS A 462 15.17 -6.29 19.01
N SER A 463 14.29 -7.29 18.92
CA SER A 463 13.10 -7.30 18.05
C SER A 463 13.37 -7.34 16.54
N GLU A 464 14.62 -7.54 16.09
CA GLU A 464 15.00 -7.64 14.67
C GLU A 464 14.66 -9.00 14.04
N ALA A 465 14.46 -9.04 12.72
CA ALA A 465 14.25 -10.26 11.96
C ALA A 465 15.60 -10.92 11.59
N ILE A 466 15.88 -12.07 12.20
CA ILE A 466 17.15 -12.80 12.03
C ILE A 466 16.88 -14.16 11.38
N HIS A 467 17.82 -14.63 10.55
CA HIS A 467 17.73 -15.97 9.98
C HIS A 467 17.73 -17.03 11.10
N LYS A 468 16.85 -18.03 11.02
CA LYS A 468 16.67 -19.05 12.06
C LYS A 468 17.98 -19.71 12.47
N ASP A 469 18.83 -20.00 11.49
CA ASP A 469 20.12 -20.67 11.72
C ASP A 469 21.14 -19.80 12.47
N HIS A 470 21.01 -18.47 12.44
CA HIS A 470 21.98 -17.53 13.03
C HIS A 470 21.45 -16.84 14.29
N LEU A 471 20.25 -17.21 14.78
CA LEU A 471 19.61 -16.55 15.91
C LEU A 471 20.44 -16.64 17.20
N GLY A 472 21.02 -17.81 17.46
CA GLY A 472 21.86 -18.06 18.65
C GLY A 472 23.17 -17.26 18.66
N GLU A 473 23.80 -17.11 17.49
CA GLU A 473 25.02 -16.31 17.31
C GLU A 473 24.71 -14.81 17.39
N HIS A 474 23.60 -14.36 16.79
CA HIS A 474 23.16 -12.98 16.86
C HIS A 474 22.89 -12.54 18.31
N ALA A 475 22.20 -13.35 19.11
CA ALA A 475 21.88 -13.01 20.50
C ALA A 475 23.12 -12.77 21.38
N GLN A 476 24.26 -13.34 21.00
CA GLN A 476 25.55 -13.18 21.68
C GLN A 476 26.44 -12.10 21.04
N SER A 477 26.03 -11.57 19.89
CA SER A 477 26.78 -10.57 19.13
C SER A 477 26.54 -9.16 19.68
N PRO A 478 27.54 -8.26 19.65
CA PRO A 478 27.35 -6.85 20.01
C PRO A 478 26.39 -6.09 19.08
N THR A 479 25.97 -6.71 17.97
CA THR A 479 24.95 -6.19 17.05
C THR A 479 23.53 -6.37 17.58
N CYS A 480 23.28 -7.30 18.52
CA CYS A 480 22.00 -7.45 19.18
C CYS A 480 21.88 -6.44 20.33
N LYS A 481 21.20 -5.32 20.08
CA LYS A 481 21.01 -4.25 21.07
C LYS A 481 19.59 -4.25 21.65
N PRO A 482 19.39 -4.75 22.89
CA PRO A 482 18.08 -4.69 23.52
C PRO A 482 17.67 -3.25 23.89
N PRO A 483 16.37 -2.93 23.93
CA PRO A 483 15.86 -1.67 24.45
C PRO A 483 16.32 -1.40 25.89
N VAL A 484 16.69 -0.16 26.20
CA VAL A 484 17.07 0.21 27.57
C VAL A 484 15.80 0.23 28.46
N SER A 485 15.83 -0.58 29.53
CA SER A 485 14.81 -0.81 30.58
C SER A 485 13.50 -0.03 30.44
N GLY A 486 12.49 -0.68 29.84
CA GLY A 486 11.07 -0.31 29.95
C GLY A 486 10.58 0.84 29.06
N LYS A 487 11.46 1.50 28.29
CA LYS A 487 11.05 2.53 27.33
C LYS A 487 10.91 1.94 25.93
N LYS A 488 9.78 2.22 25.26
CA LYS A 488 9.60 1.91 23.83
C LYS A 488 10.68 2.64 23.04
N CYS A 489 11.36 1.94 22.14
CA CYS A 489 12.34 2.52 21.22
C CYS A 489 12.09 1.98 19.81
N ASN A 490 12.54 2.73 18.81
CA ASN A 490 12.65 2.21 17.45
C ASN A 490 14.01 1.51 17.31
N HIS A 491 14.07 0.42 16.55
CA HIS A 491 15.30 -0.31 16.26
C HIS A 491 15.56 -0.32 14.75
N CYS A 492 16.70 0.21 14.31
CA CYS A 492 17.02 0.33 12.89
C CYS A 492 17.68 -0.95 12.34
N PRO A 493 17.08 -1.69 11.38
CA PRO A 493 17.68 -2.91 10.82
C PRO A 493 18.86 -2.65 9.86
N LEU A 494 19.26 -1.39 9.67
CA LEU A 494 20.43 -1.05 8.85
C LEU A 494 21.70 -0.87 9.67
N CYS A 495 21.59 -0.20 10.82
CA CYS A 495 22.73 0.07 11.70
C CYS A 495 22.61 -0.61 13.06
N HIS A 496 21.52 -1.33 13.32
CA HIS A 496 21.23 -2.08 14.55
C HIS A 496 21.22 -1.21 15.82
N GLU A 497 20.93 0.09 15.68
CA GLU A 497 20.87 1.04 16.80
C GLU A 497 19.43 1.28 17.26
N ASN A 498 19.30 1.47 18.58
CA ASN A 498 18.05 1.92 19.20
C ASN A 498 18.01 3.45 19.28
N PHE A 499 16.85 4.03 19.01
CA PHE A 499 16.62 5.48 19.10
C PHE A 499 15.20 5.78 19.56
N SER A 500 14.88 7.07 19.73
CA SER A 500 13.58 7.52 20.25
C SER A 500 12.40 6.90 19.46
N PRO A 501 11.31 6.53 20.15
CA PRO A 501 10.12 5.98 19.50
C PRO A 501 9.41 7.03 18.62
N GLY A 502 8.51 6.58 17.74
CA GLY A 502 7.69 7.44 16.88
C GLY A 502 8.20 7.59 15.44
N GLU A 503 7.33 8.02 14.53
CA GLU A 503 7.61 8.12 13.08
C GLU A 503 8.57 9.28 12.74
N GLU A 504 8.44 10.43 13.43
CA GLU A 504 9.34 11.57 13.25
C GLU A 504 10.80 11.20 13.59
N SER A 505 10.98 10.37 14.61
CA SER A 505 12.29 9.82 14.99
C SER A 505 12.90 8.97 13.87
N TRP A 506 12.09 8.24 13.08
CA TRP A 506 12.58 7.49 11.91
C TRP A 506 13.05 8.42 10.80
N LYS A 507 12.28 9.46 10.49
CA LYS A 507 12.65 10.46 9.47
C LYS A 507 13.96 11.16 9.86
N CYS A 508 14.07 11.63 11.11
CA CYS A 508 15.31 12.18 11.65
C CYS A 508 16.46 11.17 11.59
N HIS A 509 16.25 9.93 12.03
CA HIS A 509 17.30 8.92 12.01
C HIS A 509 17.76 8.55 10.60
N LEU A 510 16.87 8.49 9.61
CA LEU A 510 17.23 8.05 8.25
C LEU A 510 17.72 9.20 7.37
N MET A 511 17.26 10.43 7.58
CA MET A 511 17.53 11.58 6.71
C MET A 511 18.51 12.61 7.28
N SER A 512 18.66 12.72 8.61
CA SER A 512 19.54 13.74 9.20
C SER A 512 21.02 13.47 8.95
N ARG A 513 21.83 14.54 8.94
CA ARG A 513 23.29 14.49 8.75
C ARG A 513 23.99 13.57 9.76
N GLU A 514 23.50 13.53 11.00
CA GLU A 514 24.02 12.71 12.10
C GLU A 514 23.23 11.39 12.32
N GLY A 515 22.33 11.02 11.41
CA GLY A 515 21.49 9.82 11.57
C GLY A 515 22.20 8.47 11.27
N CYS A 516 21.44 7.41 10.97
CA CYS A 516 21.87 6.11 10.42
C CYS A 516 23.11 6.13 9.50
N SER A 517 24.25 5.65 10.01
CA SER A 517 25.51 5.56 9.26
C SER A 517 25.49 4.55 8.11
N GLN A 518 24.57 3.58 8.14
CA GLN A 518 24.47 2.49 7.17
C GLN A 518 23.41 2.72 6.08
N ASN A 519 22.75 3.89 6.08
CA ASN A 519 21.81 4.24 5.02
C ASN A 519 22.52 4.81 3.80
N VAL A 520 22.89 3.94 2.86
CA VAL A 520 23.61 4.31 1.62
C VAL A 520 22.87 5.33 0.74
N ARG A 521 21.53 5.42 0.86
CA ARG A 521 20.70 6.36 0.09
C ARG A 521 20.71 7.78 0.67
N ARG A 522 21.27 7.97 1.86
CA ARG A 522 21.46 9.31 2.44
C ARG A 522 22.47 10.14 1.65
N THR A 523 23.51 9.51 1.11
CA THR A 523 24.67 10.20 0.51
C THR A 523 24.30 11.12 -0.67
N VAL A 524 23.14 10.88 -1.29
CA VAL A 524 22.59 11.70 -2.39
C VAL A 524 22.08 13.07 -1.89
N LEU A 525 21.62 13.17 -0.64
CA LEU A 525 21.14 14.44 -0.06
C LEU A 525 22.29 15.37 0.39
N SER A 526 23.46 14.83 0.72
CA SER A 526 24.61 15.62 1.19
C SER A 526 25.37 16.34 0.06
N GLN A 527 25.05 16.09 -1.22
CA GLN A 527 25.75 16.68 -2.38
C GLN A 527 24.97 17.79 -3.10
N ARG A 528 23.76 18.14 -2.67
CA ARG A 528 23.05 19.32 -3.20
C ARG A 528 23.53 20.60 -2.49
N PRO A 529 24.09 21.60 -3.19
CA PRO A 529 24.40 22.89 -2.58
C PRO A 529 23.09 23.53 -2.11
N GLN A 530 23.05 24.05 -0.89
CA GLN A 530 21.96 24.91 -0.43
C GLN A 530 21.87 26.11 -1.38
N LEU A 531 20.84 26.14 -2.23
CA LEU A 531 20.40 27.37 -2.87
C LEU A 531 19.74 28.22 -1.78
N SER A 532 20.46 29.28 -1.42
CA SER A 532 20.10 30.29 -0.45
C SER A 532 18.81 31.01 -0.86
N GLN A 533 17.86 31.12 0.08
CA GLN A 533 16.76 32.07 -0.02
C GLN A 533 17.33 33.48 -0.17
N GLY A 534 16.90 34.17 -1.22
CA GLY A 534 17.38 35.48 -1.62
C GLY A 534 17.23 36.54 -0.52
N LYS A 535 18.33 37.22 -0.23
CA LYS A 535 18.37 38.47 0.53
C LYS A 535 18.72 39.62 -0.42
N VAL A 536 17.87 40.64 -0.41
CA VAL A 536 17.93 41.88 -1.21
C VAL A 536 19.17 42.73 -0.82
N PRO A 537 19.78 43.51 -1.74
CA PRO A 537 21.19 43.89 -1.66
C PRO A 537 21.45 45.22 -0.95
N GLY A 538 22.64 45.36 -0.37
CA GLY A 538 23.20 46.61 0.12
C GLY A 538 24.70 46.46 0.38
N GLY A 539 25.51 47.21 -0.38
CA GLY A 539 26.95 46.98 -0.58
C GLY A 539 27.90 47.42 0.54
N GLY A 540 29.19 47.13 0.33
CA GLY A 540 30.32 47.69 1.10
C GLY A 540 31.49 46.72 1.23
N ALA A 541 32.55 46.94 0.46
CA ALA A 541 33.76 46.11 0.38
C ALA A 541 34.75 46.32 1.55
N SER A 542 35.53 45.29 1.92
CA SER A 542 37.00 45.28 1.88
C SER A 542 37.67 44.09 2.59
N ARG A 543 38.59 43.44 1.85
CA ARG A 543 39.97 42.94 2.18
C ARG A 543 40.24 42.42 3.61
N GLY A 544 40.95 41.32 3.86
CA GLY A 544 41.86 40.54 3.02
C GLY A 544 42.54 39.37 3.77
N SER A 545 43.57 38.86 3.10
CA SER A 545 44.37 37.63 3.17
C SER A 545 44.79 36.95 4.49
N VAL A 546 44.86 35.61 4.37
CA VAL A 546 45.67 34.53 5.03
C VAL A 546 47.18 34.92 5.16
N PRO A 547 48.14 34.17 5.79
CA PRO A 547 48.17 32.74 6.18
C PRO A 547 48.99 32.33 7.43
N GLY A 548 49.13 31.02 7.69
CA GLY A 548 50.38 30.50 8.26
C GLY A 548 50.33 29.23 9.10
N ALA A 549 51.06 28.21 8.65
CA ALA A 549 51.24 26.87 9.22
C ALA A 549 52.32 26.76 10.33
N ARG A 550 52.40 25.56 10.97
CA ARG A 550 53.55 24.82 11.62
C ARG A 550 53.01 24.10 12.87
N GLY A 551 53.42 22.90 13.31
CA GLY A 551 54.49 21.95 12.99
C GLY A 551 54.99 21.26 14.29
N ARG A 552 55.33 19.95 14.23
CA ARG A 552 56.06 19.08 15.23
C ARG A 552 55.36 18.81 16.58
N GLY A 553 55.50 17.67 17.29
CA GLY A 553 56.24 16.40 17.14
C GLY A 553 56.28 15.62 18.48
N VAL A 554 56.70 14.33 18.45
CA VAL A 554 57.16 13.45 19.58
C VAL A 554 56.07 12.90 20.54
N GLY A 555 55.99 11.64 21.00
CA GLY A 555 56.77 10.39 20.91
C GLY A 555 56.31 9.38 22.00
N ARG A 556 56.82 8.12 21.95
CA ARG A 556 56.61 6.92 22.83
C ARG A 556 55.33 6.09 22.57
N GLY A 557 55.31 4.76 22.48
CA GLY A 557 56.33 3.70 22.58
C GLY A 557 55.80 2.45 23.30
N THR A 558 55.89 1.27 22.67
CA THR A 558 55.86 -0.12 23.23
C THR A 558 54.52 -0.67 23.78
N ARG A 559 54.12 -1.96 23.71
CA ARG A 559 54.75 -3.25 23.31
C ARG A 559 53.62 -4.31 23.09
N ILE A 560 53.79 -5.24 22.13
CA ILE A 560 52.95 -6.45 21.88
C ILE A 560 53.51 -7.64 22.69
N PRO A 561 52.70 -8.65 23.04
CA PRO A 561 53.10 -10.04 22.76
C PRO A 561 52.02 -10.91 22.09
N ALA A 562 52.50 -11.90 21.32
CA ALA A 562 51.77 -12.90 20.53
C ALA A 562 51.44 -14.19 21.34
N PRO A 563 50.71 -15.17 20.78
CA PRO A 563 49.98 -16.22 21.53
C PRO A 563 50.76 -17.53 21.70
N ALA A 564 50.26 -18.42 22.58
CA ALA A 564 50.76 -19.79 22.76
C ALA A 564 49.62 -20.82 22.74
N SER A 565 49.83 -21.89 21.99
CA SER A 565 49.02 -23.11 21.91
C SER A 565 49.62 -24.22 22.79
N ARG A 566 48.81 -25.14 23.34
CA ARG A 566 49.19 -26.56 23.56
C ARG A 566 48.02 -27.46 24.04
N ASP A 567 47.97 -28.63 23.41
CA ASP A 567 47.18 -29.84 23.70
C ASP A 567 47.64 -30.64 24.95
N GLY A 568 46.77 -31.51 25.49
CA GLY A 568 47.21 -32.74 26.20
C GLY A 568 46.28 -33.44 27.23
N ARG A 569 45.42 -34.36 26.74
CA ARG A 569 44.95 -35.70 27.23
C ARG A 569 45.00 -36.20 28.70
N GLY A 570 43.99 -37.03 29.03
CA GLY A 570 44.01 -38.27 29.88
C GLY A 570 42.60 -38.59 30.47
N ALA A 571 41.79 -39.58 30.06
CA ALA A 571 41.85 -41.07 30.11
C ALA A 571 41.07 -41.69 31.31
N HIS A 572 40.19 -42.67 31.02
CA HIS A 572 39.57 -43.77 31.84
C HIS A 572 38.12 -44.00 31.34
N GLY A 573 37.56 -45.18 31.04
CA GLY A 573 37.93 -46.59 31.04
C GLY A 573 36.65 -47.40 30.74
N VAL A 574 36.73 -48.45 29.92
CA VAL A 574 35.64 -49.38 29.52
C VAL A 574 35.63 -50.59 30.48
N PRO A 575 34.50 -51.31 30.67
CA PRO A 575 34.40 -52.67 30.10
C PRO A 575 32.99 -53.12 29.63
N THR A 576 32.96 -53.62 28.39
CA THR A 576 32.42 -54.90 27.86
C THR A 576 31.26 -55.70 28.51
N LYS A 577 30.49 -56.30 27.57
CA LYS A 577 29.67 -57.55 27.54
C LYS A 577 28.20 -57.23 27.25
N ARG A 578 27.52 -57.80 26.25
CA ARG A 578 27.79 -58.94 25.37
C ARG A 578 26.97 -58.78 24.09
#